data_AF-A0A0K8PYE0-F1
#
_entry.id   AF-A0A0K8PYE0-F1
#
_cell.length_a   1.000
_cell.length_b   1.000
_cell.length_c   1.000
_cell.angle_alpha   90.00
_cell.angle_beta   90.00
_cell.angle_gamma   90.00
#
_symmetry.space_group_name_H-M   'P 1'
#
loop_
_entity.id
_entity.type
_entity.pdbx_description
1 polymer ?
#
loop_
_entity_poly.entity_id
_entity_poly.type
_entity_poly.pdbx_seq_one_letter_code
_entity_poly.pdbx_strand_id
1 'polypeptide(L)'
;MKPKPHQNATLDERITGSLVGAAVGDALGGPVEGYSPEQILEHHGGRVHGIVGPWHGEAWRTARPLAPYHKGDGHVTDDTLMTHALIRVYARVRDHLDAYAIADHLVPDLMTETRWIPELETEALPLHRIFLAEKWLVTRIHYGHADPREAGTGNIVNCGAAMYMSPVGLVNAANPQAAYAEALDIAGAHQSSYGREAAGVLAAAVAAACTPGATPDSVVSTCLSLAKDGTRTAIERVCAEASRHTDFESALSPLREAVAPYDTVGPDYRAPSLGARRPSRLHAIEELPVALGMLLVAQGDYRHAVLGAVNYGRDCDSIATMAGALAGALGSPIPQDWAKTVAEASRLDLWEPAAALTAVTREIFTRDTSRRRTHEQAFASLGGPECSA
;
A
#
# COMPACT_ATOMS: atom_id res chain seq x y z
N MET A 1 10.81 4.18 28.85
CA MET A 1 10.04 2.96 29.14
C MET A 1 9.75 2.32 27.79
N LYS A 2 10.37 1.17 27.44
CA LYS A 2 10.15 0.56 26.12
C LYS A 2 8.65 0.20 25.99
N PRO A 3 7.96 0.53 24.88
CA PRO A 3 6.59 0.10 24.67
C PRO A 3 6.54 -1.42 24.80
N LYS A 4 5.59 -1.94 25.59
CA LYS A 4 5.35 -3.38 25.58
C LYS A 4 4.85 -3.76 24.19
N PRO A 5 5.42 -4.77 23.52
CA PRO A 5 4.86 -5.25 22.27
C PRO A 5 3.38 -5.59 22.47
N HIS A 6 2.51 -5.10 21.59
CA HIS A 6 1.07 -5.36 21.61
C HIS A 6 0.81 -6.83 21.25
N GLN A 7 1.12 -7.75 22.18
CA GLN A 7 1.17 -9.19 21.91
C GLN A 7 -0.21 -9.83 21.65
N ASN A 8 -1.33 -9.10 21.78
CA ASN A 8 -2.68 -9.68 21.74
C ASN A 8 -3.69 -8.95 20.84
N ALA A 9 -3.25 -8.15 19.86
CA ALA A 9 -4.20 -7.52 18.92
C ALA A 9 -4.96 -8.60 18.13
N THR A 10 -6.29 -8.53 18.18
CA THR A 10 -7.24 -9.39 17.45
C THR A 10 -7.14 -9.16 15.94
N LEU A 11 -7.75 -10.06 15.15
CA LEU A 11 -7.83 -9.89 13.71
C LEU A 11 -8.52 -8.56 13.33
N ASP A 12 -9.62 -8.24 14.01
CA ASP A 12 -10.40 -7.01 13.81
C ASP A 12 -9.56 -5.76 14.08
N GLU A 13 -8.79 -5.75 15.17
CA GLU A 13 -7.90 -4.64 15.53
C GLU A 13 -6.74 -4.48 14.53
N ARG A 14 -6.18 -5.58 14.02
CA ARG A 14 -5.10 -5.54 13.01
C ARG A 14 -5.59 -5.06 11.65
N ILE A 15 -6.75 -5.54 11.20
CA ILE A 15 -7.38 -5.09 9.96
C ILE A 15 -7.74 -3.61 10.06
N THR A 16 -8.38 -3.21 11.15
CA THR A 16 -8.75 -1.80 11.40
C THR A 16 -7.52 -0.91 11.48
N GLY A 17 -6.51 -1.30 12.27
CA GLY A 17 -5.28 -0.55 12.42
C GLY A 17 -4.55 -0.39 11.09
N SER A 18 -4.49 -1.44 10.27
CA SER A 18 -3.85 -1.39 8.95
C SER A 18 -4.58 -0.45 7.99
N LEU A 19 -5.91 -0.59 7.84
CA LEU A 19 -6.66 0.18 6.85
C LEU A 19 -6.84 1.65 7.26
N VAL A 20 -7.18 1.92 8.53
CA VAL A 20 -7.26 3.29 9.03
C VAL A 20 -5.88 3.94 9.06
N GLY A 21 -4.85 3.17 9.43
CA GLY A 21 -3.47 3.64 9.43
C GLY A 21 -2.97 4.00 8.03
N ALA A 22 -3.34 3.23 7.02
CA ALA A 22 -3.06 3.52 5.62
C ALA A 22 -3.74 4.83 5.17
N ALA A 23 -5.04 4.97 5.43
CA ALA A 23 -5.80 6.17 5.03
C ALA A 23 -5.33 7.46 5.72
N VAL A 24 -4.90 7.36 6.99
CA VAL A 24 -4.30 8.50 7.69
C VAL A 24 -2.91 8.82 7.11
N GLY A 25 -2.10 7.82 6.79
CA GLY A 25 -0.80 8.03 6.14
C GLY A 25 -0.94 8.74 4.79
N ASP A 26 -1.86 8.25 3.97
CA ASP A 26 -2.28 8.83 2.69
C ASP A 26 -2.62 10.32 2.81
N ALA A 27 -3.57 10.66 3.69
CA ALA A 27 -4.04 12.04 3.88
C ALA A 27 -2.96 12.98 4.43
N LEU A 28 -2.02 12.48 5.24
CA LEU A 28 -0.91 13.29 5.75
C LEU A 28 0.18 13.54 4.70
N GLY A 29 0.43 12.56 3.82
CA GLY A 29 1.44 12.67 2.77
C GLY A 29 1.00 13.48 1.56
N GLY A 30 -0.30 13.45 1.23
CA GLY A 30 -0.87 14.12 0.06
C GLY A 30 -0.43 15.58 -0.14
N PRO A 31 -0.57 16.49 0.85
CA PRO A 31 -0.22 17.90 0.67
C PRO A 31 1.26 18.17 0.38
N VAL A 32 2.18 17.25 0.66
CA VAL A 32 3.62 17.42 0.44
C VAL A 32 4.19 16.48 -0.63
N GLU A 33 3.32 15.79 -1.37
CA GLU A 33 3.69 14.91 -2.47
C GLU A 33 4.45 15.67 -3.58
N GLY A 34 5.59 15.09 -3.95
CA GLY A 34 6.48 15.52 -5.01
C GLY A 34 7.48 16.59 -4.59
N TYR A 35 7.58 16.92 -3.31
CA TYR A 35 8.56 17.86 -2.78
C TYR A 35 9.71 17.13 -2.06
N SER A 36 10.90 17.75 -2.00
CA SER A 36 12.04 17.21 -1.26
C SER A 36 11.92 17.48 0.25
N PRO A 37 12.64 16.73 1.10
CA PRO A 37 12.70 17.03 2.53
C PRO A 37 13.04 18.49 2.85
N GLU A 38 13.95 19.10 2.10
CA GLU A 38 14.38 20.48 2.29
C GLU A 38 13.27 21.47 1.93
N GLN A 39 12.55 21.22 0.83
CA GLN A 39 11.41 22.04 0.42
C GLN A 39 10.29 22.00 1.44
N ILE A 40 9.99 20.81 1.99
CA ILE A 40 8.99 20.63 3.05
C ILE A 40 9.39 21.42 4.30
N LEU A 41 10.65 21.30 4.72
CA LEU A 41 11.19 22.02 5.87
C LEU A 41 11.08 23.54 5.69
N GLU A 42 11.48 24.04 4.52
CA GLU A 42 11.44 25.48 4.19
C GLU A 42 10.01 26.01 4.14
N HIS A 43 9.10 25.30 3.46
CA HIS A 43 7.72 25.74 3.27
C HIS A 43 6.94 25.85 4.58
N HIS A 44 7.10 24.88 5.48
CA HIS A 44 6.38 24.84 6.76
C HIS A 44 7.13 25.50 7.92
N GLY A 45 8.38 25.96 7.71
CA GLY A 45 9.24 26.46 8.78
C GLY A 45 9.63 25.38 9.81
N GLY A 46 9.58 24.11 9.41
CA GLY A 46 9.71 22.94 10.27
C GLY A 46 9.26 21.66 9.56
N ARG A 47 9.46 20.51 10.22
CA ARG A 47 8.94 19.22 9.73
C ARG A 47 7.42 19.16 9.88
N VAL A 48 6.76 18.40 9.02
CA VAL A 48 5.34 18.10 9.16
C VAL A 48 5.16 17.18 10.37
N HIS A 49 4.22 17.53 11.25
CA HIS A 49 3.93 16.78 12.50
C HIS A 49 2.46 16.36 12.62
N GLY A 50 1.68 16.45 11.54
CA GLY A 50 0.26 16.14 11.48
C GLY A 50 -0.36 16.66 10.18
N ILE A 51 -1.69 16.84 10.20
CA ILE A 51 -2.44 17.34 9.04
C ILE A 51 -2.06 18.79 8.74
N VAL A 52 -1.79 19.07 7.47
CA VAL A 52 -1.49 20.41 6.95
C VAL A 52 -2.39 20.70 5.74
N GLY A 53 -2.58 21.99 5.45
CA GLY A 53 -3.34 22.42 4.28
C GLY A 53 -2.62 22.16 2.96
N PRO A 54 -3.29 22.38 1.83
CA PRO A 54 -2.71 22.16 0.52
C PRO A 54 -1.50 23.05 0.27
N TRP A 55 -0.49 22.50 -0.44
CA TRP A 55 0.76 23.21 -0.75
C TRP A 55 0.57 24.60 -1.37
N HIS A 56 -0.47 24.75 -2.21
CA HIS A 56 -0.78 25.99 -2.91
C HIS A 56 -1.90 26.81 -2.22
N GLY A 57 -2.29 26.46 -1.00
CA GLY A 57 -3.39 27.08 -0.26
C GLY A 57 -4.67 27.15 -1.10
N GLU A 58 -5.37 28.28 -1.02
CA GLU A 58 -6.60 28.55 -1.78
C GLU A 58 -6.47 28.40 -3.31
N ALA A 59 -5.25 28.45 -3.85
CA ALA A 59 -5.01 28.35 -5.30
C ALA A 59 -4.90 26.89 -5.79
N TRP A 60 -5.08 25.88 -4.92
CA TRP A 60 -4.90 24.46 -5.24
C TRP A 60 -5.62 24.03 -6.53
N ARG A 61 -6.85 24.53 -6.74
CA ARG A 61 -7.71 24.15 -7.88
C ARG A 61 -7.14 24.59 -9.23
N THR A 62 -6.31 25.62 -9.26
CA THR A 62 -5.72 26.17 -10.50
C THR A 62 -4.20 26.00 -10.58
N ALA A 63 -3.53 25.70 -9.46
CA ALA A 63 -2.07 25.63 -9.41
C ALA A 63 -1.49 24.46 -10.23
N ARG A 64 -2.26 23.38 -10.41
CA ARG A 64 -1.90 22.24 -11.26
C ARG A 64 -3.06 21.84 -12.17
N PRO A 65 -3.22 22.46 -13.35
CA PRO A 65 -4.37 22.18 -14.23
C PRO A 65 -4.55 20.71 -14.64
N LEU A 66 -3.46 19.93 -14.70
CA LEU A 66 -3.50 18.49 -15.01
C LEU A 66 -3.97 17.62 -13.84
N ALA A 67 -3.83 18.11 -12.61
CA ALA A 67 -4.19 17.43 -11.38
C ALA A 67 -4.74 18.45 -10.37
N PRO A 68 -5.92 19.05 -10.64
CA PRO A 68 -6.51 20.11 -9.82
C PRO A 68 -7.18 19.49 -8.60
N TYR A 69 -6.37 18.95 -7.71
CA TYR A 69 -6.79 18.10 -6.60
C TYR A 69 -6.55 18.78 -5.26
N HIS A 70 -7.51 18.71 -4.36
CA HIS A 70 -7.42 19.26 -3.01
C HIS A 70 -6.60 18.33 -2.10
N LYS A 71 -5.30 18.22 -2.37
CA LYS A 71 -4.33 17.48 -1.54
C LYS A 71 -3.98 18.27 -0.28
N GLY A 72 -4.54 17.91 0.87
CA GLY A 72 -4.38 18.62 2.15
C GLY A 72 -5.62 18.54 3.02
N ASP A 73 -5.56 19.19 4.19
CA ASP A 73 -6.69 19.37 5.12
C ASP A 73 -7.38 18.06 5.57
N GLY A 74 -6.68 16.92 5.45
CA GLY A 74 -7.19 15.60 5.83
C GLY A 74 -7.93 14.86 4.71
N HIS A 75 -7.87 15.35 3.46
CA HIS A 75 -8.37 14.61 2.31
C HIS A 75 -7.47 13.42 1.96
N VAL A 76 -8.07 12.24 1.86
CA VAL A 76 -7.42 11.04 1.33
C VAL A 76 -7.25 11.11 -0.20
N THR A 77 -6.26 10.37 -0.70
CA THR A 77 -5.87 10.33 -2.11
C THR A 77 -6.26 8.97 -2.74
N ASP A 78 -5.61 8.51 -3.83
CA ASP A 78 -6.09 7.39 -4.67
C ASP A 78 -5.73 6.06 -4.08
N ASP A 79 -4.66 6.03 -3.31
CA ASP A 79 -4.32 5.01 -2.33
C ASP A 79 -5.55 4.53 -1.57
N THR A 80 -6.24 5.41 -0.84
CA THR A 80 -7.43 5.05 -0.06
C THR A 80 -8.62 4.71 -0.96
N LEU A 81 -8.84 5.47 -2.05
CA LEU A 81 -9.98 5.20 -2.95
C LEU A 81 -9.88 3.81 -3.60
N MET A 82 -8.69 3.44 -4.06
CA MET A 82 -8.39 2.12 -4.64
C MET A 82 -8.44 1.02 -3.58
N THR A 83 -7.95 1.29 -2.37
CA THR A 83 -8.06 0.35 -1.23
C THR A 83 -9.51 0.03 -0.92
N HIS A 84 -10.37 1.05 -0.79
CA HIS A 84 -11.79 0.86 -0.56
C HIS A 84 -12.47 0.17 -1.75
N ALA A 85 -12.04 0.44 -2.99
CA ALA A 85 -12.55 -0.26 -4.17
C ALA A 85 -12.23 -1.75 -4.16
N LEU A 86 -11.00 -2.14 -3.83
CA LEU A 86 -10.62 -3.54 -3.69
C LEU A 86 -11.40 -4.24 -2.56
N ILE A 87 -11.62 -3.58 -1.43
CA ILE A 87 -12.44 -4.10 -0.33
C ILE A 87 -13.88 -4.37 -0.78
N ARG A 88 -14.47 -3.48 -1.60
CA ARG A 88 -15.82 -3.72 -2.18
C ARG A 88 -15.84 -4.94 -3.09
N VAL A 89 -14.77 -5.21 -3.83
CA VAL A 89 -14.65 -6.43 -4.64
C VAL A 89 -14.62 -7.67 -3.74
N TYR A 90 -13.81 -7.68 -2.68
CA TYR A 90 -13.82 -8.75 -1.68
C TYR A 90 -15.20 -8.94 -1.03
N ALA A 91 -15.88 -7.85 -0.67
CA ALA A 91 -17.21 -7.89 -0.08
C ALA A 91 -18.27 -8.49 -1.03
N ARG A 92 -18.08 -8.36 -2.35
CA ARG A 92 -18.94 -8.94 -3.39
C ARG A 92 -18.60 -10.39 -3.70
N VAL A 93 -17.32 -10.70 -3.89
CA VAL A 93 -16.85 -12.04 -4.31
C VAL A 93 -16.85 -13.03 -3.15
N ARG A 94 -16.54 -12.56 -1.93
CA ARG A 94 -16.46 -13.38 -0.71
C ARG A 94 -15.47 -14.56 -0.83
N ASP A 95 -14.42 -14.39 -1.63
CA ASP A 95 -13.37 -15.37 -1.88
C ASP A 95 -12.05 -14.66 -2.21
N HIS A 96 -10.96 -15.43 -2.35
CA HIS A 96 -9.72 -14.94 -2.94
C HIS A 96 -9.97 -14.39 -4.35
N LEU A 97 -9.26 -13.31 -4.70
CA LEU A 97 -9.40 -12.62 -5.97
C LEU A 97 -8.27 -12.99 -6.92
N ASP A 98 -8.54 -12.89 -8.21
CA ASP A 98 -7.54 -13.03 -9.28
C ASP A 98 -7.68 -11.85 -10.27
N ALA A 99 -6.90 -11.88 -11.35
CA ALA A 99 -7.01 -10.88 -12.40
C ALA A 99 -8.42 -10.75 -13.01
N TYR A 100 -9.23 -11.82 -13.00
CA TYR A 100 -10.58 -11.81 -13.55
C TYR A 100 -11.55 -11.09 -12.62
N ALA A 101 -11.41 -11.23 -11.31
CA ALA A 101 -12.17 -10.41 -10.36
C ALA A 101 -11.94 -8.90 -10.56
N ILE A 102 -10.73 -8.51 -10.99
CA ILE A 102 -10.43 -7.12 -11.36
C ILE A 102 -11.23 -6.70 -12.60
N ALA A 103 -11.27 -7.54 -13.63
CA ALA A 103 -12.03 -7.26 -14.84
C ALA A 103 -13.54 -7.25 -14.62
N ASP A 104 -14.06 -8.20 -13.84
CA ASP A 104 -15.49 -8.44 -13.66
C ASP A 104 -16.12 -7.53 -12.60
N HIS A 105 -15.32 -6.97 -11.68
CA HIS A 105 -15.82 -6.20 -10.55
C HIS A 105 -15.13 -4.87 -10.31
N LEU A 106 -13.79 -4.82 -10.25
CA LEU A 106 -13.09 -3.56 -9.97
C LEU A 106 -13.25 -2.55 -11.11
N VAL A 107 -12.96 -2.98 -12.35
CA VAL A 107 -13.04 -2.12 -13.54
C VAL A 107 -14.45 -1.52 -13.72
N PRO A 108 -15.54 -2.31 -13.64
CA PRO A 108 -16.90 -1.77 -13.62
C PRO A 108 -17.13 -0.76 -12.49
N ASP A 109 -16.76 -1.08 -11.24
CA ASP A 109 -16.95 -0.17 -10.09
C ASP A 109 -16.27 1.19 -10.30
N LEU A 110 -15.07 1.21 -10.89
CA LEU A 110 -14.33 2.45 -11.15
C LEU A 110 -15.01 3.34 -12.20
N MET A 111 -15.78 2.78 -13.14
CA MET A 111 -16.31 3.50 -14.31
C MET A 111 -17.84 3.71 -14.31
N THR A 112 -18.60 2.99 -13.49
CA THR A 112 -20.07 3.10 -13.48
C THR A 112 -20.64 3.65 -12.18
N GLU A 113 -19.95 3.48 -11.05
CA GLU A 113 -20.47 3.85 -9.74
C GLU A 113 -19.93 5.20 -9.29
N THR A 114 -20.80 6.22 -9.25
CA THR A 114 -20.45 7.55 -8.73
C THR A 114 -20.34 7.53 -7.21
N ARG A 115 -19.34 8.23 -6.67
CA ARG A 115 -19.09 8.34 -5.24
C ARG A 115 -18.53 9.72 -4.92
N TRP A 116 -18.66 10.14 -3.66
CA TRP A 116 -17.94 11.31 -3.15
C TRP A 116 -16.44 11.11 -3.30
N ILE A 117 -15.78 12.05 -3.99
CA ILE A 117 -14.33 12.07 -4.17
C ILE A 117 -13.75 13.26 -3.38
N PRO A 118 -13.02 13.03 -2.27
CA PRO A 118 -12.52 14.09 -1.39
C PRO A 118 -11.72 15.17 -2.13
N GLU A 119 -10.71 14.78 -2.90
CA GLU A 119 -9.84 15.72 -3.61
C GLU A 119 -10.52 16.50 -4.74
N LEU A 120 -11.67 16.04 -5.24
CA LEU A 120 -12.47 16.77 -6.23
C LEU A 120 -13.62 17.56 -5.60
N GLU A 121 -13.91 17.31 -4.31
CA GLU A 121 -15.04 17.88 -3.57
C GLU A 121 -16.39 17.71 -4.29
N THR A 122 -16.58 16.57 -4.95
CA THR A 122 -17.79 16.28 -5.73
C THR A 122 -18.09 14.79 -5.81
N GLU A 123 -19.35 14.46 -6.09
CA GLU A 123 -19.73 13.14 -6.59
C GLU A 123 -19.17 12.96 -8.01
N ALA A 124 -18.36 11.92 -8.22
CA ALA A 124 -17.78 11.59 -9.50
C ALA A 124 -17.46 10.09 -9.59
N LEU A 125 -17.15 9.61 -10.79
CA LEU A 125 -16.57 8.28 -10.97
C LEU A 125 -15.15 8.27 -10.39
N PRO A 126 -14.75 7.23 -9.64
CA PRO A 126 -13.36 7.06 -9.20
C PRO A 126 -12.37 7.20 -10.36
N LEU A 127 -12.74 6.72 -11.56
CA LEU A 127 -11.95 6.85 -12.79
C LEU A 127 -11.51 8.28 -13.11
N HIS A 128 -12.28 9.31 -12.76
CA HIS A 128 -11.88 10.70 -13.03
C HIS A 128 -10.69 11.13 -12.16
N ARG A 129 -10.62 10.60 -10.95
CA ARG A 129 -9.62 10.97 -9.97
C ARG A 129 -8.34 10.15 -10.12
N ILE A 130 -8.45 8.82 -10.07
CA ILE A 130 -7.31 7.91 -9.93
C ILE A 130 -6.20 8.20 -10.94
N PHE A 131 -4.96 7.89 -10.57
CA PHE A 131 -3.80 8.19 -11.39
C PHE A 131 -3.80 7.41 -12.71
N LEU A 132 -2.88 7.81 -13.61
CA LEU A 132 -2.83 7.30 -14.98
C LEU A 132 -2.57 5.79 -15.04
N ALA A 133 -1.83 5.25 -14.06
CA ALA A 133 -1.56 3.83 -13.97
C ALA A 133 -2.83 3.03 -13.70
N GLU A 134 -3.74 3.53 -12.85
CA GLU A 134 -5.00 2.86 -12.52
C GLU A 134 -6.01 3.03 -13.67
N LYS A 135 -6.00 4.19 -14.35
CA LYS A 135 -6.75 4.40 -15.61
C LYS A 135 -6.36 3.39 -16.70
N TRP A 136 -5.16 2.82 -16.64
CA TRP A 136 -4.71 1.76 -17.53
C TRP A 136 -5.56 0.49 -17.42
N LEU A 137 -6.06 0.16 -16.23
CA LEU A 137 -6.97 -0.97 -16.02
C LEU A 137 -8.18 -0.87 -16.95
N VAL A 138 -8.86 0.28 -16.92
CA VAL A 138 -10.00 0.57 -17.80
C VAL A 138 -9.57 0.58 -19.27
N THR A 139 -8.44 1.23 -19.58
CA THR A 139 -7.95 1.32 -20.96
C THR A 139 -7.69 -0.07 -21.56
N ARG A 140 -7.05 -0.97 -20.82
CA ARG A 140 -6.64 -2.29 -21.31
C ARG A 140 -7.73 -3.32 -21.26
N ILE A 141 -8.47 -3.39 -20.16
CA ILE A 141 -9.46 -4.44 -19.94
C ILE A 141 -10.77 -4.07 -20.64
N HIS A 142 -11.29 -2.86 -20.40
CA HIS A 142 -12.60 -2.48 -20.92
C HIS A 142 -12.55 -2.08 -22.39
N TYR A 143 -11.62 -1.19 -22.78
CA TYR A 143 -11.53 -0.74 -24.17
C TYR A 143 -10.60 -1.60 -25.03
N GLY A 144 -9.49 -2.07 -24.46
CA GLY A 144 -8.50 -2.88 -25.16
C GLY A 144 -8.86 -4.36 -25.24
N HIS A 145 -9.84 -4.83 -24.46
CA HIS A 145 -10.24 -6.24 -24.36
C HIS A 145 -9.06 -7.20 -24.18
N ALA A 146 -8.01 -6.74 -23.48
CA ALA A 146 -6.85 -7.56 -23.18
C ALA A 146 -7.21 -8.69 -22.20
N ASP A 147 -6.50 -9.81 -22.27
CA ASP A 147 -6.60 -10.84 -21.22
C ASP A 147 -6.24 -10.21 -19.87
N PRO A 148 -7.08 -10.36 -18.82
CA PRO A 148 -6.83 -9.76 -17.52
C PRO A 148 -5.46 -10.12 -16.92
N ARG A 149 -4.93 -11.32 -17.16
CA ARG A 149 -3.62 -11.75 -16.61
C ARG A 149 -2.43 -11.02 -17.22
N GLU A 150 -2.62 -10.42 -18.39
CA GLU A 150 -1.57 -9.73 -19.16
C GLU A 150 -1.83 -8.23 -19.30
N ALA A 151 -2.98 -7.73 -18.81
CA ALA A 151 -3.43 -6.36 -19.03
C ALA A 151 -2.46 -5.31 -18.46
N GLY A 152 -1.74 -5.62 -17.37
CA GLY A 152 -0.73 -4.74 -16.78
C GLY A 152 0.52 -4.52 -17.64
N THR A 153 0.73 -5.32 -18.70
CA THR A 153 1.84 -5.13 -19.64
C THR A 153 1.64 -3.85 -20.46
N GLY A 154 2.71 -3.05 -20.56
CA GLY A 154 2.71 -1.77 -21.25
C GLY A 154 2.27 -0.59 -20.39
N ASN A 155 1.88 -0.83 -19.12
CA ASN A 155 1.57 0.25 -18.19
C ASN A 155 2.83 1.03 -17.77
N ILE A 156 2.59 2.21 -17.21
CA ILE A 156 3.54 3.02 -16.45
C ILE A 156 3.90 2.24 -15.18
N VAL A 157 5.15 1.82 -15.03
CA VAL A 157 5.59 1.07 -13.85
C VAL A 157 5.74 2.03 -12.67
N ASN A 158 4.81 1.98 -11.72
CA ASN A 158 4.78 2.79 -10.50
C ASN A 158 4.25 1.99 -9.30
N CYS A 159 4.12 2.63 -8.15
CA CYS A 159 3.58 2.07 -6.91
C CYS A 159 2.08 1.76 -6.97
N GLY A 160 1.38 2.11 -8.05
CA GLY A 160 -0.07 2.13 -8.13
C GLY A 160 -0.76 0.82 -7.75
N ALA A 161 -0.18 -0.34 -8.08
CA ALA A 161 -0.69 -1.62 -7.61
C ALA A 161 -0.33 -1.93 -6.15
N ALA A 162 0.82 -1.46 -5.68
CA ALA A 162 1.24 -1.69 -4.30
C ALA A 162 0.41 -0.85 -3.31
N MET A 163 0.16 0.43 -3.59
CA MET A 163 -0.48 1.34 -2.62
C MET A 163 -1.84 0.85 -2.08
N TYR A 164 -2.60 0.06 -2.86
CA TYR A 164 -3.90 -0.49 -2.44
C TYR A 164 -3.88 -1.98 -2.09
N MET A 165 -2.72 -2.61 -1.96
CA MET A 165 -2.62 -4.08 -1.82
C MET A 165 -2.73 -4.58 -0.37
N SER A 166 -2.88 -3.67 0.62
CA SER A 166 -3.05 -4.05 2.02
C SER A 166 -4.24 -4.99 2.27
N PRO A 167 -5.42 -4.87 1.61
CA PRO A 167 -6.53 -5.81 1.80
C PRO A 167 -6.17 -7.26 1.47
N VAL A 168 -5.32 -7.49 0.46
CA VAL A 168 -4.88 -8.85 0.09
C VAL A 168 -4.04 -9.47 1.19
N GLY A 169 -3.12 -8.68 1.78
CA GLY A 169 -2.35 -9.13 2.94
C GLY A 169 -3.22 -9.43 4.17
N LEU A 170 -4.27 -8.64 4.38
CA LEU A 170 -5.20 -8.80 5.50
C LEU A 170 -6.14 -10.00 5.34
N VAL A 171 -6.58 -10.30 4.11
CA VAL A 171 -7.35 -11.52 3.79
C VAL A 171 -6.48 -12.77 4.02
N ASN A 172 -5.19 -12.68 3.75
CA ASN A 172 -4.21 -13.73 3.96
C ASN A 172 -3.44 -13.59 5.29
N ALA A 173 -4.06 -13.01 6.32
CA ALA A 173 -3.40 -12.74 7.60
C ALA A 173 -2.64 -13.98 8.13
N ALA A 174 -1.36 -13.79 8.49
CA ALA A 174 -0.42 -14.84 8.91
C ALA A 174 -0.05 -15.90 7.84
N ASN A 175 -0.36 -15.65 6.56
CA ASN A 175 0.06 -16.49 5.43
C ASN A 175 0.70 -15.64 4.30
N PRO A 176 1.96 -15.18 4.48
CA PRO A 176 2.60 -14.27 3.54
C PRO A 176 2.85 -14.86 2.15
N GLN A 177 3.02 -16.18 2.03
CA GLN A 177 3.18 -16.84 0.72
C GLN A 177 1.88 -16.78 -0.10
N ALA A 178 0.73 -17.03 0.53
CA ALA A 178 -0.56 -16.92 -0.16
C ALA A 178 -0.88 -15.47 -0.53
N ALA A 179 -0.61 -14.52 0.38
CA ALA A 179 -0.76 -13.09 0.11
C ALA A 179 0.06 -12.65 -1.10
N TYR A 180 1.33 -13.07 -1.18
CA TYR A 180 2.22 -12.79 -2.30
C TYR A 180 1.66 -13.32 -3.62
N ALA A 181 1.21 -14.58 -3.63
CA ALA A 181 0.69 -15.24 -4.83
C ALA A 181 -0.60 -14.58 -5.33
N GLU A 182 -1.55 -14.30 -4.44
CA GLU A 182 -2.82 -13.66 -4.78
C GLU A 182 -2.58 -12.23 -5.30
N ALA A 183 -1.75 -11.45 -4.61
CA ALA A 183 -1.44 -10.09 -5.03
C ALA A 183 -0.72 -10.05 -6.38
N LEU A 184 0.14 -11.03 -6.68
CA LEU A 184 0.73 -11.14 -8.02
C LEU A 184 -0.32 -11.44 -9.08
N ASP A 185 -1.30 -12.30 -8.84
CA ASP A 185 -2.37 -12.57 -9.82
C ASP A 185 -3.20 -11.30 -10.07
N ILE A 186 -3.74 -10.71 -9.00
CA ILE A 186 -4.51 -9.45 -9.02
C ILE A 186 -3.74 -8.34 -9.75
N ALA A 187 -2.49 -8.11 -9.35
CA ALA A 187 -1.67 -7.04 -9.92
C ALA A 187 -1.30 -7.30 -11.38
N GLY A 188 -1.42 -8.54 -11.90
CA GLY A 188 -1.23 -8.83 -13.33
C GLY A 188 -2.19 -8.06 -14.24
N ALA A 189 -3.36 -7.70 -13.74
CA ALA A 189 -4.34 -6.86 -14.43
C ALA A 189 -3.90 -5.39 -14.52
N HIS A 190 -3.14 -4.91 -13.54
CA HIS A 190 -2.81 -3.49 -13.38
C HIS A 190 -1.37 -3.19 -13.80
N GLN A 191 -0.41 -3.96 -13.32
CA GLN A 191 1.01 -3.66 -13.36
C GLN A 191 1.83 -4.81 -13.95
N SER A 192 3.06 -4.47 -14.32
CA SER A 192 4.07 -5.44 -14.75
C SER A 192 5.40 -5.14 -14.06
N SER A 193 6.41 -6.00 -14.27
CA SER A 193 7.77 -5.76 -13.78
C SER A 193 7.82 -5.50 -12.25
N TYR A 194 8.68 -4.60 -11.79
CA TYR A 194 8.86 -4.31 -10.36
C TYR A 194 7.64 -3.63 -9.71
N GLY A 195 6.69 -3.07 -10.49
CA GLY A 195 5.40 -2.60 -9.98
C GLY A 195 4.51 -3.75 -9.51
N ARG A 196 4.44 -4.84 -10.30
CA ARG A 196 3.74 -6.07 -9.92
C ARG A 196 4.45 -6.77 -8.75
N GLU A 197 5.77 -6.81 -8.78
CA GLU A 197 6.59 -7.37 -7.69
C GLU A 197 6.34 -6.64 -6.37
N ALA A 198 6.34 -5.30 -6.37
CA ALA A 198 6.13 -4.50 -5.17
C ALA A 198 4.75 -4.75 -4.54
N ALA A 199 3.70 -4.92 -5.36
CA ALA A 199 2.37 -5.30 -4.87
C ALA A 199 2.38 -6.65 -4.14
N GLY A 200 3.00 -7.66 -4.74
CA GLY A 200 3.17 -8.97 -4.12
C GLY A 200 3.90 -8.89 -2.78
N VAL A 201 5.02 -8.17 -2.75
CA VAL A 201 5.85 -8.04 -1.54
C VAL A 201 5.11 -7.26 -0.44
N LEU A 202 4.38 -6.18 -0.77
CA LEU A 202 3.61 -5.45 0.24
C LEU A 202 2.49 -6.31 0.83
N ALA A 203 1.75 -7.06 0.02
CA ALA A 203 0.71 -7.96 0.51
C ALA A 203 1.29 -8.98 1.50
N ALA A 204 2.43 -9.56 1.15
CA ALA A 204 3.16 -10.47 2.03
C ALA A 204 3.62 -9.80 3.32
N ALA A 205 4.09 -8.56 3.25
CA ALA A 205 4.53 -7.78 4.40
C ALA A 205 3.37 -7.53 5.38
N VAL A 206 2.18 -7.15 4.87
CA VAL A 206 0.97 -6.94 5.68
C VAL A 206 0.47 -8.26 6.29
N ALA A 207 0.48 -9.35 5.54
CA ALA A 207 0.14 -10.68 6.05
C ALA A 207 1.12 -11.12 7.16
N ALA A 208 2.42 -10.87 6.97
CA ALA A 208 3.46 -11.16 7.96
C ALA A 208 3.28 -10.32 9.23
N ALA A 209 2.96 -9.03 9.10
CA ALA A 209 2.68 -8.12 10.22
C ALA A 209 1.49 -8.59 11.08
N CYS A 210 0.55 -9.32 10.48
CA CYS A 210 -0.58 -9.93 11.20
C CYS A 210 -0.23 -11.21 11.96
N THR A 211 0.99 -11.74 11.83
CA THR A 211 1.44 -12.93 12.56
C THR A 211 1.56 -12.62 14.05
N PRO A 212 1.07 -13.49 14.96
CA PRO A 212 1.27 -13.31 16.39
C PRO A 212 2.75 -13.15 16.74
N GLY A 213 3.10 -12.06 17.46
CA GLY A 213 4.48 -11.76 17.82
C GLY A 213 5.35 -11.18 16.71
N ALA A 214 4.77 -10.82 15.55
CA ALA A 214 5.50 -10.13 14.49
C ALA A 214 6.17 -8.84 14.98
N THR A 215 7.35 -8.59 14.45
CA THR A 215 8.15 -7.37 14.62
C THR A 215 8.48 -6.76 13.26
N PRO A 216 8.89 -5.47 13.19
CA PRO A 216 9.43 -4.89 11.98
C PRO A 216 10.50 -5.76 11.30
N ASP A 217 11.44 -6.32 12.07
CA ASP A 217 12.47 -7.22 11.54
C ASP A 217 11.90 -8.50 10.92
N SER A 218 10.89 -9.12 11.55
CA SER A 218 10.25 -10.33 10.99
C SER A 218 9.49 -10.05 9.70
N VAL A 219 8.90 -8.86 9.58
CA VAL A 219 8.20 -8.40 8.36
C VAL A 219 9.22 -8.22 7.24
N VAL A 220 10.34 -7.52 7.50
CA VAL A 220 11.42 -7.32 6.53
C VAL A 220 12.05 -8.65 6.12
N SER A 221 12.30 -9.56 7.07
CA SER A 221 12.80 -10.91 6.78
C SER A 221 11.87 -11.68 5.83
N THR A 222 10.57 -11.58 6.05
CA THR A 222 9.55 -12.18 5.17
C THR A 222 9.59 -11.56 3.78
N CYS A 223 9.64 -10.23 3.68
CA CYS A 223 9.78 -9.52 2.40
C CYS A 223 11.03 -10.00 1.64
N LEU A 224 12.18 -10.06 2.31
CA LEU A 224 13.43 -10.54 1.72
C LEU A 224 13.35 -12.00 1.32
N SER A 225 12.55 -12.86 1.98
CA SER A 225 12.42 -14.27 1.56
C SER A 225 11.66 -14.44 0.24
N LEU A 226 10.71 -13.53 -0.05
CA LEU A 226 9.80 -13.62 -1.18
C LEU A 226 10.26 -12.77 -2.36
N ALA A 227 10.68 -11.54 -2.10
CA ALA A 227 11.06 -10.54 -3.09
C ALA A 227 12.14 -11.06 -4.04
N LYS A 228 12.03 -10.65 -5.30
CA LYS A 228 12.92 -10.99 -6.40
C LYS A 228 13.69 -9.76 -6.90
N ASP A 229 14.82 -10.05 -7.54
CA ASP A 229 15.61 -9.12 -8.36
C ASP A 229 15.90 -7.74 -7.72
N GLY A 230 15.68 -6.66 -8.47
CA GLY A 230 15.90 -5.28 -8.04
C GLY A 230 15.10 -4.89 -6.80
N THR A 231 13.84 -5.32 -6.69
CA THR A 231 13.01 -5.10 -5.51
C THR A 231 13.63 -5.70 -4.26
N ARG A 232 14.10 -6.96 -4.32
CA ARG A 232 14.80 -7.61 -3.20
C ARG A 232 16.05 -6.83 -2.80
N THR A 233 16.86 -6.45 -3.78
CA THR A 233 18.14 -5.78 -3.55
C THR A 233 17.93 -4.39 -2.94
N ALA A 234 16.94 -3.65 -3.41
CA ALA A 234 16.57 -2.34 -2.86
C ALA A 234 16.11 -2.47 -1.40
N ILE A 235 15.24 -3.44 -1.08
CA ILE A 235 14.79 -3.69 0.30
C ILE A 235 15.99 -4.01 1.19
N GLU A 236 16.89 -4.90 0.76
CA GLU A 236 18.08 -5.26 1.53
C GLU A 236 18.95 -4.04 1.82
N ARG A 237 19.22 -3.20 0.81
CA ARG A 237 20.05 -2.00 0.97
C ARG A 237 19.42 -0.97 1.90
N VAL A 238 18.14 -0.63 1.68
CA VAL A 238 17.43 0.38 2.45
C VAL A 238 17.24 -0.08 3.90
N CYS A 239 16.88 -1.34 4.13
CA CYS A 239 16.72 -1.87 5.48
C CYS A 239 18.05 -2.01 6.23
N ALA A 240 19.13 -2.36 5.54
CA ALA A 240 20.47 -2.37 6.15
C ALA A 240 20.90 -0.96 6.58
N GLU A 241 20.61 0.06 5.77
CA GLU A 241 20.89 1.45 6.16
C GLU A 241 19.97 1.89 7.32
N ALA A 242 18.66 1.64 7.22
CA ALA A 242 17.67 1.96 8.25
C ALA A 242 18.06 1.45 9.65
N SER A 243 18.66 0.26 9.74
CA SER A 243 19.10 -0.35 11.01
C SER A 243 20.14 0.47 11.78
N ARG A 244 20.77 1.46 11.15
CA ARG A 244 21.76 2.37 11.76
C ARG A 244 21.12 3.60 12.39
N HIS A 245 19.83 3.81 12.18
CA HIS A 245 19.10 5.00 12.61
C HIS A 245 18.02 4.64 13.62
N THR A 246 17.73 5.59 14.51
CA THR A 246 16.65 5.48 15.52
C THR A 246 15.68 6.66 15.44
N ASP A 247 15.92 7.57 14.51
CA ASP A 247 15.11 8.75 14.25
C ASP A 247 15.07 9.05 12.76
N PHE A 248 13.92 9.51 12.26
CA PHE A 248 13.73 9.71 10.82
C PHE A 248 14.59 10.86 10.32
N GLU A 249 14.86 11.90 11.12
CA GLU A 249 15.62 13.07 10.70
C GLU A 249 17.02 12.66 10.24
N SER A 250 17.65 11.77 11.00
CA SER A 250 18.96 11.21 10.64
C SER A 250 18.93 10.25 9.45
N ALA A 251 17.75 9.71 9.12
CA ALA A 251 17.56 8.67 8.12
C ALA A 251 17.10 9.21 6.74
N LEU A 252 16.54 10.42 6.65
CA LEU A 252 15.97 10.96 5.41
C LEU A 252 16.95 10.87 4.22
N SER A 253 18.13 11.49 4.34
CA SER A 253 19.13 11.47 3.27
C SER A 253 19.76 10.08 3.08
N PRO A 254 20.19 9.35 4.13
CA PRO A 254 20.77 8.01 3.96
C PRO A 254 19.84 7.00 3.29
N LEU A 255 18.54 6.98 3.62
CA LEU A 255 17.59 6.08 2.97
C LEU A 255 17.40 6.45 1.49
N ARG A 256 17.40 7.75 1.17
CA ARG A 256 17.34 8.20 -0.23
C ARG A 256 18.57 7.75 -1.01
N GLU A 257 19.76 7.88 -0.44
CA GLU A 257 21.00 7.41 -1.05
C GLU A 257 21.00 5.89 -1.26
N ALA A 258 20.46 5.13 -0.31
CA ALA A 258 20.39 3.68 -0.39
C ALA A 258 19.44 3.18 -1.50
N VAL A 259 18.31 3.87 -1.73
CA VAL A 259 17.32 3.47 -2.75
C VAL A 259 17.61 4.05 -4.14
N ALA A 260 18.35 5.17 -4.23
CA ALA A 260 18.61 5.88 -5.49
C ALA A 260 19.14 5.00 -6.65
N PRO A 261 20.01 3.99 -6.45
CA PRO A 261 20.46 3.12 -7.55
C PRO A 261 19.36 2.24 -8.18
N TYR A 262 18.23 2.07 -7.49
CA TYR A 262 17.11 1.23 -7.88
C TYR A 262 15.88 2.05 -8.31
N ASP A 263 15.88 3.35 -8.06
CA ASP A 263 14.84 4.29 -8.44
C ASP A 263 15.01 4.72 -9.91
N THR A 264 13.90 4.74 -10.66
CA THR A 264 13.88 5.18 -12.06
C THR A 264 13.40 6.61 -12.26
N VAL A 265 12.68 7.19 -11.30
CA VAL A 265 12.14 8.55 -11.38
C VAL A 265 13.29 9.55 -11.42
N GLY A 266 14.34 9.32 -10.62
CA GLY A 266 15.54 10.15 -10.59
C GLY A 266 15.53 11.19 -9.46
N PRO A 267 16.51 12.10 -9.43
CA PRO A 267 16.70 13.01 -8.31
C PRO A 267 15.57 14.04 -8.18
N ASP A 268 15.07 14.58 -9.30
CA ASP A 268 13.92 15.46 -9.32
C ASP A 268 12.64 14.66 -9.60
N TYR A 269 11.83 14.43 -8.56
CA TYR A 269 10.59 13.65 -8.67
C TYR A 269 9.60 14.27 -9.66
N ARG A 270 9.57 15.60 -9.78
CA ARG A 270 8.62 16.33 -10.63
C ARG A 270 9.13 16.50 -12.06
N ALA A 271 10.39 16.17 -12.33
CA ALA A 271 10.97 16.07 -13.67
C ALA A 271 11.59 14.67 -13.89
N PRO A 272 10.75 13.62 -14.08
CA PRO A 272 11.22 12.25 -14.17
C PRO A 272 12.26 12.03 -15.29
N SER A 273 13.23 11.17 -15.03
CA SER A 273 14.27 10.79 -16.00
C SER A 273 13.68 10.10 -17.24
N LEU A 274 14.42 10.06 -18.36
CA LEU A 274 14.01 9.30 -19.55
C LEU A 274 13.79 7.80 -19.29
N GLY A 275 14.46 7.26 -18.27
CA GLY A 275 14.33 5.87 -17.84
C GLY A 275 13.18 5.61 -16.87
N ALA A 276 12.50 6.66 -16.39
CA ALA A 276 11.46 6.57 -15.39
C ALA A 276 10.32 5.66 -15.81
N ARG A 277 9.86 4.86 -14.85
CA ARG A 277 8.61 4.07 -14.94
C ARG A 277 8.62 3.05 -16.09
N ARG A 278 9.82 2.65 -16.55
CA ARG A 278 10.02 1.59 -17.55
C ARG A 278 10.24 0.24 -16.87
N PRO A 279 9.79 -0.87 -17.48
CA PRO A 279 10.09 -2.22 -16.99
C PRO A 279 11.58 -2.48 -16.84
N SER A 280 11.95 -3.18 -15.77
CA SER A 280 13.33 -3.57 -15.47
C SER A 280 13.34 -4.74 -14.48
N ARG A 281 14.42 -5.52 -14.47
CA ARG A 281 14.71 -6.45 -13.37
C ARG A 281 15.69 -5.87 -12.35
N LEU A 282 16.31 -4.73 -12.64
CA LEU A 282 17.32 -4.12 -11.80
C LEU A 282 16.77 -3.04 -10.86
N HIS A 283 15.54 -2.57 -11.09
CA HIS A 283 14.94 -1.46 -10.38
C HIS A 283 13.86 -1.91 -9.39
N ALA A 284 13.40 -0.98 -8.57
CA ALA A 284 12.35 -1.17 -7.58
C ALA A 284 11.38 0.03 -7.59
N ILE A 285 10.19 -0.18 -7.03
CA ILE A 285 9.28 0.88 -6.61
C ILE A 285 9.91 1.47 -5.34
N GLU A 286 10.29 2.75 -5.36
CA GLU A 286 11.02 3.42 -4.27
C GLU A 286 10.25 3.34 -2.95
N GLU A 287 8.93 3.40 -3.06
CA GLU A 287 8.02 3.60 -1.95
C GLU A 287 8.04 2.43 -0.97
N LEU A 288 8.11 1.19 -1.49
CA LEU A 288 8.07 -0.02 -0.68
C LEU A 288 9.35 -0.20 0.19
N PRO A 289 10.58 -0.17 -0.35
CA PRO A 289 11.80 -0.21 0.46
C PRO A 289 11.86 0.93 1.48
N VAL A 290 11.47 2.15 1.11
CA VAL A 290 11.50 3.30 2.03
C VAL A 290 10.47 3.13 3.15
N ALA A 291 9.26 2.67 2.85
CA ALA A 291 8.24 2.38 3.87
C ALA A 291 8.71 1.31 4.88
N LEU A 292 9.37 0.24 4.39
CA LEU A 292 9.99 -0.77 5.24
C LEU A 292 11.15 -0.20 6.07
N GLY A 293 11.97 0.67 5.47
CA GLY A 293 13.03 1.40 6.17
C GLY A 293 12.47 2.27 7.30
N MET A 294 11.43 3.05 7.04
CA MET A 294 10.77 3.89 8.04
C MET A 294 10.12 3.07 9.16
N LEU A 295 9.57 1.89 8.83
CA LEU A 295 9.05 0.95 9.83
C LEU A 295 10.14 0.46 10.79
N LEU A 296 11.36 0.19 10.27
CA LEU A 296 12.51 -0.21 11.08
C LEU A 296 13.03 0.95 11.93
N VAL A 297 13.22 2.13 11.35
CA VAL A 297 13.68 3.33 12.06
C VAL A 297 12.74 3.65 13.24
N ALA A 298 11.43 3.54 13.01
CA ALA A 298 10.39 3.77 13.99
C ALA A 298 10.19 2.61 15.00
N GLN A 299 10.86 1.47 14.82
CA GLN A 299 10.63 0.26 15.61
C GLN A 299 9.15 -0.16 15.66
N GLY A 300 8.40 0.07 14.57
CA GLY A 300 6.97 -0.22 14.47
C GLY A 300 6.05 0.83 15.12
N ASP A 301 6.56 1.95 15.63
CA ASP A 301 5.73 3.07 16.07
C ASP A 301 5.04 3.75 14.87
N TYR A 302 3.72 3.81 14.88
CA TYR A 302 2.94 4.32 13.76
C TYR A 302 3.22 5.79 13.48
N ARG A 303 3.20 6.62 14.52
CA ARG A 303 3.36 8.07 14.40
C ARG A 303 4.74 8.39 13.83
N HIS A 304 5.77 7.73 14.34
CA HIS A 304 7.15 7.92 13.89
C HIS A 304 7.33 7.44 12.45
N ALA A 305 6.84 6.25 12.10
CA ALA A 305 6.97 5.70 10.75
C ALA A 305 6.27 6.58 9.69
N VAL A 306 5.03 6.98 9.97
CA VAL A 306 4.24 7.81 9.05
C VAL A 306 4.82 9.21 8.91
N LEU A 307 5.21 9.88 10.00
CA LEU A 307 5.84 11.21 9.89
C LEU A 307 7.21 11.15 9.21
N GLY A 308 7.97 10.06 9.39
CA GLY A 308 9.19 9.82 8.63
C GLY A 308 8.93 9.70 7.13
N ALA A 309 7.92 8.92 6.74
CA ALA A 309 7.48 8.79 5.36
C ALA A 309 7.00 10.11 4.74
N VAL A 310 6.18 10.88 5.47
CA VAL A 310 5.69 12.20 5.03
C VAL A 310 6.85 13.17 4.81
N ASN A 311 7.79 13.25 5.74
CA ASN A 311 8.93 14.17 5.66
C ASN A 311 10.07 13.69 4.74
N TYR A 312 10.03 12.43 4.29
CA TYR A 312 10.87 11.94 3.19
C TYR A 312 10.51 12.61 1.86
N GLY A 313 9.25 13.04 1.71
CA GLY A 313 8.76 13.68 0.49
C GLY A 313 8.69 12.73 -0.69
N ARG A 314 8.79 13.27 -1.91
CA ARG A 314 8.60 12.51 -3.17
C ARG A 314 7.20 11.88 -3.19
N ASP A 315 7.03 10.60 -3.43
CA ASP A 315 5.72 9.93 -3.43
C ASP A 315 5.25 9.58 -2.00
N CYS A 316 5.29 10.57 -1.11
CA CYS A 316 5.19 10.35 0.33
C CYS A 316 3.80 9.95 0.84
N ASP A 317 2.72 10.26 0.12
CA ASP A 317 1.39 9.69 0.40
C ASP A 317 1.44 8.17 0.30
N SER A 318 1.95 7.62 -0.80
CA SER A 318 2.12 6.17 -0.98
C SER A 318 3.11 5.53 0.00
N ILE A 319 4.23 6.19 0.32
CA ILE A 319 5.17 5.70 1.35
C ILE A 319 4.45 5.64 2.72
N ALA A 320 3.71 6.70 3.08
CA ALA A 320 3.01 6.80 4.34
C ALA A 320 1.83 5.83 4.43
N THR A 321 1.11 5.60 3.33
CA THR A 321 0.08 4.55 3.19
C THR A 321 0.67 3.18 3.53
N MET A 322 1.79 2.80 2.89
CA MET A 322 2.43 1.50 3.12
C MET A 322 3.00 1.38 4.54
N ALA A 323 3.71 2.39 5.03
CA ALA A 323 4.26 2.38 6.38
C ALA A 323 3.16 2.33 7.45
N GLY A 324 2.08 3.10 7.24
CA GLY A 324 0.91 3.14 8.10
C GLY A 324 0.15 1.82 8.13
N ALA A 325 -0.03 1.18 6.97
CA ALA A 325 -0.65 -0.15 6.87
C ALA A 325 0.13 -1.21 7.65
N LEU A 326 1.47 -1.19 7.55
CA LEU A 326 2.34 -2.15 8.23
C LEU A 326 2.39 -1.93 9.74
N ALA A 327 2.60 -0.69 10.18
CA ALA A 327 2.62 -0.35 11.61
C ALA A 327 1.26 -0.62 12.28
N GLY A 328 0.16 -0.30 11.59
CA GLY A 328 -1.19 -0.61 12.04
C GLY A 328 -1.46 -2.11 12.14
N ALA A 329 -1.03 -2.90 11.14
CA ALA A 329 -1.14 -4.36 11.17
C ALA A 329 -0.30 -5.01 12.28
N LEU A 330 0.83 -4.41 12.65
CA LEU A 330 1.64 -4.79 13.82
C LEU A 330 0.97 -4.45 15.17
N GLY A 331 -0.15 -3.72 15.14
CA GLY A 331 -0.93 -3.34 16.33
C GLY A 331 -0.51 -2.01 16.95
N SER A 332 0.24 -1.18 16.22
CA SER A 332 0.61 0.16 16.66
C SER A 332 -0.62 1.09 16.63
N PRO A 333 -0.89 1.88 17.69
CA PRO A 333 -2.09 2.69 17.77
C PRO A 333 -2.05 3.86 16.80
N ILE A 334 -3.15 4.05 16.06
CA ILE A 334 -3.35 5.20 15.18
C ILE A 334 -3.84 6.39 16.01
N PRO A 335 -3.23 7.60 15.89
CA PRO A 335 -3.72 8.79 16.57
C PRO A 335 -5.19 9.07 16.25
N GLN A 336 -6.05 9.03 17.27
CA GLN A 336 -7.50 9.14 17.10
C GLN A 336 -7.93 10.51 16.57
N ASP A 337 -7.21 11.57 16.94
CA ASP A 337 -7.40 12.92 16.44
C ASP A 337 -7.14 13.00 14.93
N TRP A 338 -6.09 12.36 14.44
CA TRP A 338 -5.82 12.28 13.00
C TRP A 338 -6.88 11.46 12.27
N ALA A 339 -7.18 10.25 12.73
CA ALA A 339 -8.19 9.39 12.10
C ALA A 339 -9.56 10.06 12.02
N LYS A 340 -9.98 10.73 13.11
CA LYS A 340 -11.24 11.48 13.14
C LYS A 340 -11.22 12.64 12.14
N THR A 341 -10.16 13.45 12.13
CA THR A 341 -10.07 14.61 11.23
C THR A 341 -10.06 14.17 9.77
N VAL A 342 -9.33 13.11 9.43
CA VAL A 342 -9.30 12.55 8.07
C VAL A 342 -10.68 12.03 7.65
N ALA A 343 -11.36 11.29 8.52
CA ALA A 343 -12.72 10.79 8.24
C ALA A 343 -13.72 11.93 8.00
N GLU A 344 -13.68 12.96 8.86
CA GLU A 344 -14.57 14.13 8.78
C GLU A 344 -14.29 14.98 7.54
N ALA A 345 -13.02 15.32 7.28
CA ALA A 345 -12.62 16.13 6.13
C ALA A 345 -12.88 15.40 4.81
N SER A 346 -12.51 14.12 4.74
CA SER A 346 -12.77 13.29 3.55
C SER A 346 -14.25 12.94 3.38
N ARG A 347 -15.08 13.07 4.42
CA ARG A 347 -16.48 12.62 4.44
C ARG A 347 -16.61 11.14 4.10
N LEU A 348 -15.67 10.33 4.62
CA LEU A 348 -15.61 8.89 4.42
C LEU A 348 -15.66 8.16 5.77
N ASP A 349 -16.32 7.01 5.80
CA ASP A 349 -16.21 6.07 6.91
C ASP A 349 -14.92 5.24 6.74
N LEU A 350 -13.99 5.38 7.69
CA LEU A 350 -12.72 4.64 7.67
C LEU A 350 -12.80 3.28 8.37
N TRP A 351 -13.86 3.01 9.14
CA TRP A 351 -14.03 1.79 9.93
C TRP A 351 -14.93 0.76 9.25
N GLU A 352 -15.96 1.19 8.52
CA GLU A 352 -16.86 0.29 7.81
C GLU A 352 -16.12 -0.65 6.84
N PRO A 353 -15.17 -0.17 6.00
CA PRO A 353 -14.42 -1.06 5.11
C PRO A 353 -13.61 -2.10 5.86
N ALA A 354 -13.06 -1.76 7.03
CA ALA A 354 -12.32 -2.69 7.88
C ALA A 354 -13.22 -3.75 8.51
N ALA A 355 -14.42 -3.36 8.97
CA ALA A 355 -15.41 -4.31 9.49
C ALA A 355 -15.88 -5.27 8.38
N ALA A 356 -16.16 -4.74 7.18
CA ALA A 356 -16.54 -5.53 6.02
C ALA A 356 -15.44 -6.54 5.63
N LEU A 357 -14.20 -6.08 5.51
CA LEU A 357 -13.07 -6.95 5.17
C LEU A 357 -12.84 -8.00 6.25
N THR A 358 -12.97 -7.66 7.53
CA THR A 358 -12.82 -8.63 8.63
C THR A 358 -13.82 -9.78 8.53
N ALA A 359 -15.09 -9.47 8.23
CA ALA A 359 -16.10 -10.50 8.01
C ALA A 359 -15.72 -11.40 6.83
N VAL A 360 -15.30 -10.81 5.70
CA VAL A 360 -14.86 -11.55 4.50
C VAL A 360 -13.67 -12.45 4.80
N THR A 361 -12.64 -11.94 5.48
CA THR A 361 -11.43 -12.69 5.86
C THR A 361 -11.77 -13.94 6.67
N ARG A 362 -12.70 -13.85 7.62
CA ARG A 362 -13.14 -15.01 8.43
C ARG A 362 -13.85 -16.07 7.59
N GLU A 363 -14.67 -15.65 6.63
CA GLU A 363 -15.33 -16.57 5.71
C GLU A 363 -14.32 -17.26 4.78
N ILE A 364 -13.39 -16.50 4.20
CA ILE A 364 -12.33 -17.03 3.32
C ILE A 364 -11.49 -18.06 4.07
N PHE A 365 -11.02 -17.73 5.28
CA PHE A 365 -10.27 -18.67 6.12
C PHE A 365 -11.04 -19.99 6.37
N THR A 366 -12.35 -19.91 6.58
CA THR A 366 -13.21 -21.10 6.75
C THR A 366 -13.25 -21.93 5.47
N ARG A 367 -13.39 -21.28 4.30
CA ARG A 367 -13.38 -21.94 2.98
C ARG A 367 -12.03 -22.59 2.70
N ASP A 368 -10.93 -21.92 2.97
CA ASP A 368 -9.58 -22.45 2.74
C ASP A 368 -9.28 -23.65 3.62
N THR A 369 -9.68 -23.59 4.90
CA THR A 369 -9.57 -24.73 5.80
C THR A 369 -10.34 -25.93 5.26
N SER A 370 -11.54 -25.72 4.72
CA SER A 370 -12.33 -26.78 4.09
C SER A 370 -11.65 -27.33 2.83
N ARG A 371 -11.19 -26.45 1.92
CA ARG A 371 -10.48 -26.83 0.68
C ARG A 371 -9.23 -27.64 0.98
N ARG A 372 -8.45 -27.21 1.98
CA ARG A 372 -7.23 -27.88 2.42
C ARG A 372 -7.53 -29.28 2.96
N ARG A 373 -8.55 -29.43 3.81
CA ARG A 373 -8.96 -30.75 4.33
C ARG A 373 -9.43 -31.68 3.21
N THR A 374 -10.22 -31.19 2.25
CA THR A 374 -10.64 -31.97 1.08
C THR A 374 -9.43 -32.43 0.26
N HIS A 375 -8.46 -31.55 0.03
CA HIS A 375 -7.22 -31.89 -0.66
C HIS A 375 -6.43 -32.97 0.10
N GLU A 376 -6.24 -32.82 1.42
CA GLU A 376 -5.52 -33.78 2.26
C GLU A 376 -6.17 -35.16 2.23
N GLN A 377 -7.51 -35.24 2.29
CA GLN A 377 -8.25 -36.49 2.18
C GLN A 377 -8.07 -37.15 0.81
N ALA A 378 -8.16 -36.37 -0.27
CA ALA A 378 -7.95 -36.87 -1.63
C ALA A 378 -6.50 -37.37 -1.80
N PHE A 379 -5.50 -36.62 -1.32
CA PHE A 379 -4.10 -37.01 -1.41
C PHE A 379 -3.80 -38.29 -0.60
N ALA A 380 -4.34 -38.42 0.61
CA ALA A 380 -4.20 -39.63 1.41
C ALA A 380 -4.77 -40.87 0.70
N SER A 381 -5.86 -40.73 -0.04
CA SER A 381 -6.46 -41.84 -0.80
C SER A 381 -5.58 -42.34 -1.97
N LEU A 382 -4.61 -41.54 -2.43
CA LEU A 382 -3.65 -41.90 -3.48
C LEU A 382 -2.45 -42.72 -2.97
N GLY A 383 -2.43 -43.07 -1.69
CA GLY A 383 -1.33 -43.84 -1.07
C GLY A 383 -0.51 -43.07 -0.04
N GLY A 384 -0.83 -41.80 0.21
CA GLY A 384 -0.24 -40.98 1.29
C GLY A 384 1.29 -40.81 1.21
N PRO A 385 1.88 -39.96 2.06
CA PRO A 385 3.33 -40.00 2.25
C PRO A 385 3.71 -41.36 2.84
N GLU A 386 4.75 -42.01 2.29
CA GLU A 386 5.37 -43.16 2.95
C GLU A 386 5.73 -42.73 4.37
N CYS A 387 5.10 -43.34 5.38
CA CYS A 387 5.53 -43.16 6.76
C CYS A 387 7.01 -43.49 6.81
N SER A 388 7.87 -42.50 7.07
CA SER A 388 9.26 -42.77 7.42
C SER A 388 9.23 -43.64 8.68
N ALA A 389 9.65 -44.90 8.53
CA ALA A 389 9.72 -45.90 9.59
C ALA A 389 10.75 -45.53 10.65
#